data_AF-A0AA97DIK3-F1
#
_entry.id   AF-A0AA97DIK3-F1
#
_cell.length_a   1.000
_cell.length_b   1.000
_cell.length_c   1.000
_cell.angle_alpha   90.00
_cell.angle_beta   90.00
_cell.angle_gamma   90.00
#
_symmetry.space_group_name_H-M   'P 1'
#
loop_
_entity.id
_entity.type
_entity.pdbx_description
1 polymer ?
#
loop_
_entity_poly.entity_id
_entity_poly.type
_entity_poly.pdbx_seq_one_letter_code
_entity_poly.pdbx_strand_id
1 'polypeptide(L)'
;MKSINAMWGGILTCLALDPVIQTCELRVEVVEAEGVSTHDVVCRHIVDCHFYSSIPGPWSYAEVTQVEAAYDHASALWAIEFMLWSEEAGISIKSPEILINGELIPIPAW
;
A
#
# COMPACT_ATOMS: atom_id res chain seq x y z
N MET A 1 1.46 -12.12 3.76
CA MET A 1 1.14 -12.31 2.32
C MET A 1 -0.36 -12.52 2.06
N LYS A 2 -1.08 -13.42 2.76
CA LYS A 2 -2.56 -13.53 2.58
C LYS A 2 -3.31 -12.21 2.76
N SER A 3 -2.87 -11.35 3.69
CA SER A 3 -3.45 -10.03 3.95
C SER A 3 -3.22 -9.01 2.83
N ILE A 4 -2.14 -9.15 2.05
CA ILE A 4 -1.81 -8.27 0.92
C ILE A 4 -2.72 -8.57 -0.26
N ASN A 5 -2.86 -9.85 -0.59
CA ASN A 5 -3.69 -10.30 -1.71
C ASN A 5 -5.19 -10.00 -1.52
N ALA A 6 -5.63 -9.78 -0.27
CA ALA A 6 -7.01 -9.42 0.03
C ALA A 6 -7.40 -8.03 -0.47
N MET A 7 -6.43 -7.15 -0.74
CA MET A 7 -6.70 -5.78 -1.22
C MET A 7 -6.91 -5.68 -2.74
N TRP A 8 -6.66 -6.76 -3.48
CA TRP A 8 -6.85 -6.78 -4.93
C TRP A 8 -8.33 -6.60 -5.30
N GLY A 9 -8.60 -5.68 -6.23
CA GLY A 9 -9.94 -5.33 -6.70
C GLY A 9 -10.61 -4.30 -5.80
N GLY A 10 -9.93 -3.85 -4.74
CA GLY A 10 -10.41 -2.79 -3.86
C GLY A 10 -10.15 -1.40 -4.41
N ILE A 11 -10.81 -0.40 -3.85
CA ILE A 11 -10.61 1.01 -4.14
C ILE A 11 -9.72 1.62 -3.07
N LEU A 12 -8.62 2.27 -3.47
CA LEU A 12 -7.82 3.10 -2.57
C LEU A 12 -8.63 4.37 -2.25
N THR A 13 -9.17 4.44 -1.04
CA THR A 13 -10.02 5.55 -0.58
C THR A 13 -9.26 6.60 0.24
N CYS A 14 -8.06 6.26 0.73
CA CYS A 14 -7.21 7.19 1.47
C CYS A 14 -5.72 6.97 1.16
N LEU A 15 -5.00 8.08 1.02
CA LEU A 15 -3.55 8.17 1.13
C LEU A 15 -3.22 9.39 1.98
N ALA A 16 -2.69 9.16 3.19
CA ALA A 16 -2.31 10.23 4.11
C ALA A 16 -0.83 10.12 4.46
N LEU A 17 -0.09 11.21 4.23
CA LEU A 17 1.35 11.30 4.51
C LEU A 17 1.57 12.29 5.65
N ASP A 18 2.15 11.81 6.74
CA ASP A 18 2.66 12.66 7.81
C ASP A 18 4.20 12.70 7.75
N PRO A 19 4.80 13.80 7.26
CA PRO A 19 6.25 13.92 7.16
C PRO A 19 6.94 14.18 8.50
N VAL A 20 6.22 14.62 9.54
CA VAL A 20 6.81 14.93 10.85
C VAL A 20 7.15 13.64 11.59
N ILE A 21 6.25 12.67 11.56
CA ILE A 21 6.45 11.34 12.16
C ILE A 21 6.80 10.26 11.13
N GLN A 22 7.03 10.66 9.87
CA GLN A 22 7.43 9.78 8.76
C GLN A 22 6.48 8.58 8.63
N THR A 23 5.17 8.84 8.61
CA THR A 23 4.15 7.79 8.52
C THR A 23 3.32 7.99 7.26
N CYS A 24 3.02 6.89 6.56
CA CYS A 24 2.09 6.86 5.46
C CYS A 24 0.97 5.88 5.77
N GLU A 25 -0.28 6.35 5.70
CA GLU A 25 -1.48 5.55 5.88
C GLU A 25 -2.21 5.41 4.55
N LEU A 26 -2.57 4.18 4.20
CA LEU A 26 -3.39 3.84 3.04
C LEU A 26 -4.63 3.09 3.49
N ARG A 27 -5.76 3.36 2.85
CA ARG A 27 -6.99 2.60 3.06
C ARG A 27 -7.51 2.05 1.75
N VAL A 28 -7.73 0.74 1.71
CA VAL A 28 -8.35 0.05 0.58
C VAL A 28 -9.69 -0.53 1.02
N GLU A 29 -10.75 -0.22 0.27
CA GLU A 29 -12.09 -0.78 0.46
C GLU A 29 -12.39 -1.81 -0.62
N VAL A 30 -12.70 -3.04 -0.22
CA VAL A 30 -13.03 -4.13 -1.14
C VAL A 30 -14.52 -4.43 -0.99
N VAL A 31 -15.25 -4.40 -2.11
CA VAL A 31 -16.68 -4.71 -2.14
C VAL A 31 -16.86 -6.20 -2.39
N GLU A 32 -17.42 -6.90 -1.41
CA GLU A 32 -17.72 -8.32 -1.45
C GLU A 32 -19.24 -8.55 -1.50
N ALA A 33 -19.67 -9.78 -1.78
CA ALA A 33 -21.10 -10.12 -1.84
C ALA A 33 -21.85 -9.85 -0.53
N GLU A 34 -21.15 -9.90 0.61
CA GLU A 34 -21.71 -9.77 1.95
C GLU A 34 -21.50 -8.38 2.58
N GLY A 35 -20.80 -7.46 1.90
CA GLY A 35 -20.54 -6.11 2.42
C GLY A 35 -19.26 -5.47 1.88
N VAL A 36 -18.75 -4.48 2.62
CA VAL A 36 -17.48 -3.81 2.31
C VAL A 36 -16.47 -4.17 3.39
N SER A 37 -15.33 -4.71 3.00
CA SER A 37 -14.19 -4.93 3.87
C SER A 37 -13.20 -3.76 3.72
N THR A 38 -12.63 -3.31 4.84
CA THR A 38 -11.64 -2.22 4.87
C THR A 38 -10.29 -2.78 5.28
N HIS A 39 -9.26 -2.42 4.52
CA HIS A 39 -7.88 -2.77 4.77
C HIS A 39 -7.06 -1.50 5.00
N ASP A 40 -6.57 -1.33 6.23
CA ASP A 40 -5.68 -0.23 6.61
C ASP A 40 -4.23 -0.70 6.51
N VAL A 41 -3.41 0.05 5.78
CA VAL A 41 -1.97 -0.18 5.68
C VAL A 41 -1.24 1.03 6.24
N VAL A 42 -0.36 0.79 7.23
CA VAL A 42 0.41 1.84 7.88
C VAL A 42 1.90 1.53 7.72
N CYS A 43 2.60 2.39 6.99
CA CYS A 43 4.04 2.35 6.84
C CYS A 43 4.65 3.38 7.80
N ARG A 44 5.51 2.96 8.73
CA ARG A 44 6.16 3.84 9.72
C ARG A 44 7.62 4.07 9.40
N HIS A 45 8.18 5.20 9.83
CA HIS A 45 9.58 5.55 9.56
C HIS A 45 9.91 5.47 8.05
N ILE A 46 8.99 5.95 7.22
CA ILE A 46 9.15 5.90 5.77
C ILE A 46 10.43 6.64 5.35
N VAL A 47 11.16 6.02 4.43
CA VAL A 47 12.38 6.60 3.84
C VAL A 47 12.14 7.06 2.40
N ASP A 48 11.12 6.52 1.75
CA ASP A 48 10.72 6.83 0.38
C ASP A 48 9.21 6.66 0.26
N CYS A 49 8.54 7.58 -0.43
CA CYS A 49 7.13 7.50 -0.79
C CYS A 49 6.95 8.21 -2.14
N HIS A 50 6.54 7.44 -3.14
CA HIS A 50 6.43 7.91 -4.52
C HIS A 50 5.05 7.56 -5.08
N PHE A 51 4.27 8.60 -5.39
CA PHE A 51 3.07 8.49 -6.21
C PHE A 51 3.43 8.79 -7.66
N TYR A 52 3.05 7.90 -8.56
CA TYR A 52 3.26 8.06 -10.00
C TYR A 52 1.96 7.79 -10.75
N SER A 53 1.76 8.48 -11.86
CA SER A 53 0.60 8.29 -12.73
C SER A 53 0.89 8.85 -14.12
N SER A 54 0.60 8.07 -15.15
CA SER A 54 0.56 8.55 -16.53
C SER A 54 -0.84 9.05 -16.96
N ILE A 55 -1.84 8.92 -16.08
CA ILE A 55 -3.23 9.32 -16.38
C ILE A 55 -3.36 10.85 -16.27
N PRO A 56 -3.82 11.54 -17.33
CA PRO A 56 -4.13 12.96 -17.27
C PRO A 56 -5.21 13.24 -16.21
N GLY A 57 -4.98 14.23 -15.33
CA GLY A 57 -5.90 14.53 -14.24
C GLY A 57 -7.20 15.22 -14.69
N PRO A 58 -8.22 15.32 -13.81
CA PRO A 58 -8.41 14.57 -12.57
C PRO A 58 -8.99 13.17 -12.82
N TRP A 59 -8.58 12.21 -11.99
CA TRP A 59 -9.08 10.84 -12.03
C TRP A 59 -9.84 10.53 -10.73
N SER A 60 -11.02 9.91 -10.85
CA SER A 60 -11.91 9.63 -9.73
C SER A 60 -11.98 8.14 -9.36
N TYR A 61 -11.07 7.31 -9.87
CA TYR A 61 -11.19 5.86 -9.74
C TYR A 61 -9.84 5.19 -9.47
N ALA A 62 -9.47 4.99 -8.20
CA ALA A 62 -8.20 4.39 -7.81
C ALA A 62 -8.36 2.90 -7.43
N GLU A 63 -8.80 2.07 -8.37
CA GLU A 63 -8.85 0.62 -8.15
C GLU A 63 -7.42 0.07 -8.03
N VAL A 64 -7.20 -0.75 -7.01
CA VAL A 64 -5.96 -1.48 -6.74
C VAL A 64 -5.99 -2.81 -7.48
N THR A 65 -5.13 -2.97 -8.48
CA THR A 65 -5.04 -4.19 -9.30
C THR A 65 -4.03 -5.18 -8.75
N GLN A 66 -3.06 -4.70 -7.98
CA GLN A 66 -2.05 -5.56 -7.39
C GLN A 66 -1.37 -4.83 -6.23
N VAL A 67 -1.02 -5.59 -5.20
CA VAL A 67 -0.19 -5.11 -4.09
C VAL A 67 0.95 -6.08 -3.91
N GLU A 68 2.19 -5.59 -3.93
CA GLU A 68 3.38 -6.38 -3.70
C GLU A 68 4.16 -5.85 -2.52
N ALA A 69 4.80 -6.74 -1.77
CA ALA A 69 5.75 -6.35 -0.73
C ALA A 69 6.97 -7.24 -0.78
N ALA A 70 8.15 -6.63 -0.82
CA ALA A 70 9.43 -7.31 -0.79
C ALA A 70 10.29 -6.74 0.34
N TYR A 71 10.99 -7.61 1.06
CA TYR A 71 11.93 -7.19 2.08
C TYR A 71 13.37 -7.29 1.54
N ASP A 72 14.11 -6.19 1.63
CA ASP A 72 15.53 -6.16 1.32
C ASP A 72 16.35 -6.26 2.60
N HIS A 73 17.05 -7.39 2.77
CA HIS A 73 17.93 -7.64 3.93
C HIS A 73 19.15 -6.72 3.98
N ALA A 74 19.61 -6.18 2.86
CA ALA A 74 20.80 -5.31 2.84
C ALA A 74 20.49 -3.92 3.41
N SER A 75 19.32 -3.36 3.08
CA SER A 75 18.86 -2.07 3.60
C SER A 75 17.97 -2.18 4.84
N ALA A 76 17.53 -3.39 5.19
CA ALA A 76 16.56 -3.67 6.26
C ALA A 76 15.21 -2.95 6.08
N LEU A 77 14.76 -2.83 4.82
CA LEU A 77 13.53 -2.14 4.44
C LEU A 77 12.57 -3.07 3.72
N TRP A 78 11.28 -2.87 3.99
CA TRP A 78 10.21 -3.27 3.08
C TRP A 78 10.08 -2.25 1.96
N ALA A 79 9.88 -2.74 0.74
CA ALA A 79 9.28 -1.99 -0.36
C ALA A 79 7.88 -2.54 -0.58
N ILE A 80 6.85 -1.70 -0.43
CA ILE A 80 5.45 -2.04 -0.76
C ILE A 80 5.00 -1.21 -1.95
N GLU A 81 4.39 -1.89 -2.92
CA GLU A 81 3.92 -1.30 -4.17
C GLU A 81 2.43 -1.58 -4.33
N PHE A 82 1.65 -0.51 -4.52
CA PHE A 82 0.25 -0.56 -4.92
C PHE A 82 0.16 -0.15 -6.38
N MET A 83 -0.20 -1.08 -7.24
CA MET A 83 -0.53 -0.80 -8.63
C MET A 83 -2.01 -0.46 -8.73
N LEU A 84 -2.32 0.61 -9.45
CA LEU A 84 -3.68 1.00 -9.74
C LEU A 84 -4.13 0.43 -11.09
N TRP A 85 -5.41 0.61 -11.45
CA TRP A 85 -6.01 0.12 -12.70
C TRP A 85 -5.16 0.34 -13.97
N SER A 86 -4.39 1.43 -14.01
CA SER A 86 -3.37 1.63 -15.04
C SER A 86 -2.03 1.14 -14.52
N GLU A 87 -1.37 0.24 -15.27
CA GLU A 87 -0.03 -0.30 -14.94
C GLU A 87 1.04 0.79 -14.75
N GLU A 88 0.80 1.98 -15.30
CA GLU A 88 1.66 3.16 -15.16
C GLU A 88 1.19 4.14 -14.07
N ALA A 89 0.33 3.70 -13.14
CA ALA A 89 -0.12 4.47 -12.00
C ALA A 89 -0.07 3.65 -10.72
N GLY A 90 0.47 4.25 -9.66
CA GLY A 90 0.67 3.51 -8.42
C GLY A 90 1.34 4.32 -7.32
N ILE A 91 1.58 3.62 -6.22
CA ILE A 91 2.24 4.13 -5.02
C ILE A 91 3.32 3.13 -4.62
N SER A 92 4.55 3.60 -4.47
CA SER A 92 5.66 2.82 -3.91
C SER A 92 6.13 3.45 -2.61
N ILE A 93 6.29 2.66 -1.56
CA ILE A 93 6.71 3.12 -0.23
C ILE A 93 7.82 2.22 0.28
N LYS A 94 8.89 2.82 0.80
CA LYS A 94 9.94 2.11 1.53
C LYS A 94 9.90 2.44 3.00
N SER A 95 9.91 1.41 3.83
CA SER A 95 9.76 1.54 5.28
C SER A 95 10.33 0.32 6.00
N PRO A 96 10.94 0.46 7.19
CA PRO A 96 11.33 -0.68 8.00
C PRO A 96 10.13 -1.42 8.61
N GLU A 97 8.96 -0.78 8.74
CA GLU A 97 7.80 -1.29 9.45
C GLU A 97 6.50 -1.05 8.68
N ILE A 98 5.87 -2.14 8.24
CA ILE A 98 4.55 -2.12 7.61
C ILE A 98 3.56 -2.89 8.49
N LEU A 99 2.46 -2.23 8.84
CA LEU A 99 1.32 -2.84 9.50
C LEU A 99 0.17 -2.98 8.52
N ILE A 100 -0.47 -4.14 8.48
CA ILE A 100 -1.72 -4.36 7.74
C ILE A 100 -2.79 -4.71 8.77
N ASN A 101 -3.86 -3.92 8.83
CA ASN A 101 -4.94 -4.05 9.82
C ASN A 101 -4.42 -4.10 11.27
N GLY A 102 -3.37 -3.33 11.54
CA GLY A 102 -2.70 -3.28 12.86
C GLY A 102 -1.70 -4.42 13.13
N GLU A 103 -1.57 -5.39 12.23
CA GLU A 103 -0.60 -6.48 12.35
C GLU A 103 0.69 -6.18 11.59
N LEU A 104 1.84 -6.29 12.27
CA LEU A 104 3.15 -6.09 11.66
C LEU A 104 3.45 -7.21 10.66
N ILE A 105 3.90 -6.87 9.45
CA ILE A 105 4.40 -7.85 8.48
C ILE A 105 5.73 -8.43 9.01
N PRO A 106 5.83 -9.75 9.21
CA PRO A 106 7.03 -10.37 9.74
C PRO A 106 8.15 -10.35 8.69
N ILE A 107 9.36 -10.01 9.14
CA ILE A 107 10.58 -10.08 8.32
C ILE A 107 10.81 -11.55 7.92
N PRO A 108 10.96 -11.87 6.63
CA PRO A 108 11.23 -13.23 6.19
C PRO A 108 12.58 -13.73 6.74
N ALA A 109 12.66 -15.04 7.01
CA ALA A 109 13.93 -15.68 7.31
C ALA A 109 14.78 -15.82 6.03
N TRP A 110 16.10 -15.87 6.20
CA TRP A 110 17.08 -16.08 5.14
C TRP A 110 16.94 -17.45 4.47
#